data_AF-A0A1S6IV18-F1
#
_entry.id   AF-A0A1S6IV18-F1
#
_cell.length_a   1.000
_cell.length_b   1.000
_cell.length_c   1.000
_cell.angle_alpha   90.00
_cell.angle_beta   90.00
_cell.angle_gamma   90.00
#
_symmetry.space_group_name_H-M   'P 1'
#
loop_
_entity.id
_entity.type
_entity.pdbx_description
1 polymer ?
#
loop_
_entity_poly.entity_id
_entity_poly.type
_entity_poly.pdbx_seq_one_letter_code
_entity_poly.pdbx_strand_id
1 'polypeptide(L)'
;MSFDKQRFSELLGLAKGNRSINKYGRDADVDPGYISRLLRCLINKAPSADVILKLANKAYNGVKSTELMKAAGYLEPDSSDAYTEAMCQYDEVEQEILIAKESGLEIDYATAKRMVENRKRFLNQQKKPTHEEYVLSASTLADASLRIADLFKDYQIDEAEYLRLNKLAYRKFVLPTVPGAEFPKIKEP
;
A
#
# COMPACT_ATOMS: atom_id res chain seq x y z
N MET A 1 11.83 19.66 -21.83
CA MET A 1 11.62 18.55 -20.88
C MET A 1 12.97 17.90 -20.59
N SER A 2 13.28 17.63 -19.33
CA SER A 2 14.58 17.12 -18.89
C SER A 2 14.39 15.77 -18.20
N PHE A 3 15.37 14.88 -18.33
CA PHE A 3 15.38 13.61 -17.63
C PHE A 3 15.71 13.81 -16.15
N ASP A 4 14.75 13.56 -15.26
CA ASP A 4 14.98 13.55 -13.82
C ASP A 4 15.50 12.19 -13.36
N LYS A 5 16.83 12.04 -13.39
CA LYS A 5 17.51 10.80 -12.99
C LYS A 5 17.34 10.45 -11.52
N GLN A 6 17.15 11.44 -10.63
CA GLN A 6 16.95 11.17 -9.20
C GLN A 6 15.56 10.58 -8.99
N ARG A 7 14.54 11.26 -9.49
CA ARG A 7 13.15 10.79 -9.38
C ARG A 7 12.95 9.44 -10.06
N PHE A 8 13.58 9.26 -11.22
CA PHE A 8 13.52 7.98 -11.93
C PHE A 8 14.17 6.85 -11.13
N SER A 9 15.29 7.10 -10.45
CA SER A 9 15.96 6.11 -9.61
C SER A 9 15.09 5.68 -8.43
N GLU A 10 14.43 6.63 -7.75
CA GLU A 10 13.51 6.35 -6.64
C GLU A 10 12.37 5.44 -7.08
N LEU A 11 11.66 5.84 -8.15
CA LEU A 11 10.56 5.06 -8.73
C LEU A 11 11.02 3.66 -9.17
N LEU A 12 12.22 3.56 -9.76
CA LEU A 12 12.79 2.28 -10.17
C LEU A 12 13.13 1.39 -8.97
N GLY A 13 13.60 1.99 -7.86
CA GLY A 13 13.84 1.31 -6.59
C GLY A 13 12.56 0.72 -6.00
N LEU A 14 11.48 1.50 -6.03
CA LEU A 14 10.14 1.05 -5.63
C LEU A 14 9.62 -0.05 -6.56
N ALA A 15 9.78 0.09 -7.88
CA ALA A 15 9.36 -0.91 -8.85
C ALA A 15 10.08 -2.26 -8.65
N LYS A 16 11.38 -2.22 -8.34
CA LYS A 16 12.17 -3.40 -7.97
C LYS A 16 11.60 -4.08 -6.71
N GLY A 17 11.20 -3.28 -5.71
CA GLY A 17 10.77 -3.75 -4.40
C GLY A 17 11.90 -4.48 -3.67
N ASN A 18 11.57 -5.52 -2.91
CA ASN A 18 12.56 -6.29 -2.12
C ASN A 18 13.40 -7.29 -2.94
N ARG A 19 13.22 -7.34 -4.27
CA ARG A 19 13.98 -8.26 -5.13
C ARG A 19 15.42 -7.78 -5.35
N SER A 20 16.31 -8.72 -5.65
CA SER A 20 17.65 -8.40 -6.15
C SER A 20 17.57 -7.81 -7.56
N ILE A 21 18.56 -7.00 -7.94
CA ILE A 21 18.66 -6.40 -9.28
C ILE A 21 18.69 -7.51 -10.36
N ASN A 22 19.39 -8.62 -10.10
CA ASN A 22 19.50 -9.74 -11.03
C ASN A 22 18.16 -10.48 -11.24
N LYS A 23 17.33 -10.57 -10.19
CA LYS A 23 15.98 -11.13 -10.33
C LYS A 23 15.10 -10.19 -11.12
N TYR A 24 15.09 -8.91 -10.75
CA TYR A 24 14.26 -7.91 -11.41
C TYR A 24 14.61 -7.71 -12.90
N GLY A 25 15.91 -7.66 -13.24
CA GLY A 25 16.35 -7.55 -14.62
C GLY A 25 15.98 -8.76 -15.47
N ARG A 26 16.08 -9.98 -14.92
CA ARG A 26 15.58 -11.18 -15.60
C ARG A 26 14.07 -11.14 -15.82
N ASP A 27 13.30 -10.76 -14.79
CA ASP A 27 11.83 -10.70 -14.89
C ASP A 27 11.39 -9.68 -15.96
N ALA A 28 12.09 -8.54 -16.03
CA ALA A 28 11.80 -7.43 -16.95
C ALA A 28 12.46 -7.55 -18.32
N ASP A 29 13.30 -8.57 -18.58
CA ASP A 29 14.10 -8.67 -19.81
C ASP A 29 14.97 -7.40 -20.05
N VAL A 30 15.65 -6.96 -19.00
CA VAL A 30 16.56 -5.79 -19.02
C VAL A 30 17.87 -6.16 -18.31
N ASP A 31 18.99 -5.73 -18.88
CA ASP A 31 20.32 -5.96 -18.31
C ASP A 31 20.41 -5.47 -16.85
N PRO A 32 20.74 -6.35 -15.88
CA PRO A 32 20.92 -5.98 -14.48
C PRO A 32 21.96 -4.87 -14.28
N GLY A 33 23.02 -4.85 -15.10
CA GLY A 33 24.04 -3.81 -15.07
C GLY A 33 23.50 -2.43 -15.47
N TYR A 34 22.58 -2.39 -16.44
CA TYR A 34 21.87 -1.20 -16.86
C TYR A 34 20.94 -0.69 -15.78
N ILE A 35 20.14 -1.57 -15.16
CA ILE A 35 19.28 -1.22 -14.01
C ILE A 35 20.14 -0.69 -12.85
N SER A 36 21.27 -1.32 -12.58
CA SER A 36 22.19 -0.88 -11.52
C SER A 36 22.73 0.54 -11.76
N ARG A 37 23.06 0.88 -13.01
CA ARG A 37 23.50 2.23 -13.39
C ARG A 37 22.37 3.26 -13.28
N LEU A 38 21.14 2.89 -13.63
CA LEU A 38 19.96 3.75 -13.47
C LEU A 38 19.71 4.05 -11.97
N LEU A 39 19.74 3.03 -11.12
CA LEU A 39 19.56 3.19 -9.66
C LEU A 39 20.65 4.04 -8.99
N ARG A 40 21.87 4.04 -9.54
CA ARG A 40 22.98 4.87 -9.05
C ARG A 40 23.05 6.24 -9.72
N CYS A 41 22.06 6.61 -10.54
CA CYS A 41 22.01 7.88 -11.26
C CYS A 41 23.24 8.14 -12.16
N LEU A 42 23.88 7.08 -12.66
CA LEU A 42 25.10 7.17 -13.49
C LEU A 42 24.80 7.45 -14.97
N ILE A 43 23.53 7.36 -15.37
CA ILE A 43 23.09 7.56 -16.74
C ILE A 43 22.45 8.96 -16.83
N ASN A 44 22.94 9.78 -17.75
CA ASN A 44 22.42 11.12 -17.99
C ASN A 44 21.38 11.18 -19.12
N LYS A 45 21.20 10.09 -19.87
CA LYS A 45 20.22 9.97 -20.95
C LYS A 45 19.07 9.07 -20.50
N ALA A 46 17.82 9.52 -20.69
CA ALA A 46 16.66 8.71 -20.36
C ALA A 46 16.70 7.34 -21.09
N PRO A 47 16.30 6.25 -20.40
CA PRO A 47 16.05 4.97 -21.05
C PRO A 47 14.92 5.11 -22.08
N SER A 48 14.90 4.26 -23.11
CA SER A 48 13.82 4.29 -24.10
C SER A 48 12.47 3.94 -23.47
N ALA A 49 11.39 4.44 -24.06
CA ALA A 49 10.02 4.14 -23.63
C ALA A 49 9.73 2.63 -23.56
N ASP A 50 10.28 1.84 -24.48
CA ASP A 50 10.17 0.37 -24.47
C ASP A 50 10.79 -0.25 -23.21
N VAL A 51 12.01 0.17 -22.84
CA VAL A 51 12.68 -0.30 -21.63
C VAL A 51 11.91 0.13 -20.38
N ILE A 52 11.37 1.35 -20.37
CA ILE A 52 10.53 1.84 -19.27
C ILE A 52 9.27 0.96 -19.12
N LEU A 53 8.62 0.61 -20.22
CA LEU A 53 7.42 -0.23 -20.21
C LEU A 53 7.72 -1.64 -19.70
N LYS A 54 8.84 -2.23 -20.16
CA LYS A 54 9.33 -3.54 -19.67
C LYS A 54 9.53 -3.56 -18.15
N LEU A 55 10.18 -2.52 -17.61
CA LEU A 55 10.40 -2.36 -16.17
C LEU A 55 9.08 -2.19 -15.41
N ALA A 56 8.21 -1.29 -15.88
CA ALA A 56 6.92 -1.01 -15.25
C ALA A 56 5.99 -2.23 -15.19
N ASN A 57 5.91 -3.02 -16.27
CA ASN A 57 5.07 -4.22 -16.34
C ASN A 57 5.45 -5.31 -15.32
N LYS A 58 6.66 -5.23 -14.75
CA LYS A 58 7.17 -6.16 -13.74
C LYS A 58 7.40 -5.49 -12.39
N ALA A 59 6.85 -4.29 -12.18
CA ALA A 59 6.93 -3.57 -10.92
C ALA A 59 6.11 -4.27 -9.82
N TYR A 60 6.65 -4.36 -8.60
CA TYR A 60 5.99 -5.02 -7.47
C TYR A 60 5.12 -4.06 -6.62
N ASN A 61 5.56 -2.80 -6.47
CA ASN A 61 4.92 -1.80 -5.60
C ASN A 61 3.94 -0.88 -6.34
N GLY A 62 3.30 -1.36 -7.41
CA GLY A 62 2.27 -0.60 -8.12
C GLY A 62 2.77 0.65 -8.87
N VAL A 63 4.07 0.80 -9.10
CA VAL A 63 4.66 1.89 -9.90
C VAL A 63 4.13 1.80 -11.32
N LYS A 64 3.49 2.87 -11.80
CA LYS A 64 2.89 2.91 -13.14
C LYS A 64 3.94 3.29 -14.18
N SER A 65 3.76 2.80 -15.41
CA SER A 65 4.61 3.20 -16.53
C SER A 65 4.58 4.72 -16.76
N THR A 66 3.44 5.35 -16.50
CA THR A 66 3.25 6.80 -16.60
C THR A 66 4.17 7.58 -15.66
N GLU A 67 4.37 7.13 -14.43
CA GLU A 67 5.24 7.79 -13.45
C GLU A 67 6.70 7.73 -13.89
N LEU A 68 7.15 6.57 -14.37
CA LEU A 68 8.50 6.40 -14.91
C LEU A 68 8.68 7.20 -16.21
N MET A 69 7.66 7.29 -17.07
CA MET A 69 7.69 8.07 -18.30
C MET A 69 7.71 9.58 -18.03
N LYS A 70 7.00 10.07 -17.01
CA LYS A 70 7.08 11.46 -16.52
C LYS A 70 8.49 11.78 -16.04
N ALA A 71 9.06 10.94 -15.17
CA ALA A 71 10.44 11.12 -14.68
C ALA A 71 11.49 11.03 -15.81
N ALA A 72 11.23 10.22 -16.83
CA ALA A 72 12.05 10.12 -18.03
C ALA A 72 11.93 11.34 -18.97
N GLY A 73 10.96 12.23 -18.75
CA GLY A 73 10.70 13.41 -19.58
C GLY A 73 9.90 13.13 -20.85
N TYR A 74 9.20 11.99 -20.92
CA TYR A 74 8.32 11.62 -22.05
C TYR A 74 6.89 12.11 -21.89
N LEU A 75 6.45 12.38 -20.66
CA LEU A 75 5.11 12.88 -20.33
C LEU A 75 5.24 14.15 -19.50
N GLU A 76 4.30 15.07 -19.69
CA GLU A 76 4.14 16.21 -18.80
C GLU A 76 3.65 15.70 -17.43
N PRO A 77 4.06 16.32 -16.31
CA PRO A 77 3.42 16.07 -15.03
C PRO A 77 1.94 16.46 -15.17
N ASP A 78 1.05 15.56 -14.76
CA ASP A 78 -0.37 15.87 -14.79
C ASP A 78 -0.60 17.07 -13.86
N SER A 79 -1.38 18.07 -14.28
CA SER A 79 -1.69 19.23 -13.42
C SER A 79 -2.27 18.81 -12.06
N SER A 80 -2.89 17.62 -11.99
CA SER A 80 -3.38 16.95 -10.79
C SER A 80 -2.31 16.63 -9.73
N ASP A 81 -1.07 16.33 -10.14
CA ASP A 81 0.00 15.94 -9.20
C ASP A 81 0.50 17.16 -8.41
N ALA A 82 0.56 18.34 -9.05
CA ALA A 82 0.86 19.60 -8.39
C ALA A 82 -0.20 20.01 -7.36
N TYR A 83 -1.49 19.75 -7.64
CA TYR A 83 -2.56 19.92 -6.67
C TYR A 83 -2.41 18.95 -5.48
N THR A 84 -2.01 17.70 -5.72
CA THR A 84 -1.84 16.69 -4.66
C THR A 84 -0.65 17.03 -3.74
N GLU A 85 0.47 17.49 -4.31
CA GLU A 85 1.65 17.91 -3.55
C GLU A 85 1.41 19.19 -2.75
N ALA A 86 0.65 20.15 -3.29
CA ALA A 86 0.25 21.36 -2.57
C ALA A 86 -0.77 21.06 -1.44
N MET A 87 -1.69 20.12 -1.66
CA MET A 87 -2.71 19.73 -0.67
C MET A 87 -2.09 19.09 0.58
N CYS A 88 -0.98 18.35 0.45
CA CYS A 88 -0.23 17.73 1.56
C CYS A 88 0.37 18.74 2.56
N GLN A 89 0.39 20.04 2.25
CA GLN A 89 0.87 21.09 3.15
C GLN A 89 -0.20 21.61 4.13
N TYR A 90 -1.48 21.39 3.82
CA TYR A 90 -2.62 21.83 4.63
C TYR A 90 -3.16 20.68 5.46
N ASP A 91 -3.60 20.97 6.69
CA ASP A 91 -4.26 19.94 7.51
C ASP A 91 -5.62 19.54 6.93
N GLU A 92 -6.14 18.38 7.32
CA GLU A 92 -7.41 17.84 6.78
C GLU A 92 -8.61 18.79 6.95
N VAL A 93 -8.57 19.67 7.96
CA VAL A 93 -9.66 20.61 8.24
C VAL A 93 -9.57 21.80 7.29
N GLU A 94 -8.37 22.33 7.08
CA GLU A 94 -8.11 23.41 6.11
C GLU A 94 -8.43 22.97 4.68
N GLN A 95 -8.13 21.73 4.31
CA GLN A 95 -8.53 21.15 3.03
C GLN A 95 -10.05 21.16 2.84
N GLU A 96 -10.81 20.76 3.86
CA GLU A 96 -12.27 20.73 3.79
C GLU A 96 -12.86 22.14 3.64
N ILE A 97 -12.28 23.14 4.33
CA ILE A 97 -12.67 24.55 4.19
C ILE A 97 -12.41 25.04 2.77
N LEU A 98 -11.25 24.69 2.19
CA LEU A 98 -10.89 25.10 0.83
C LEU A 98 -11.83 24.49 -0.22
N ILE A 99 -12.11 23.18 -0.11
CA ILE A 99 -13.00 22.45 -1.02
C ILE A 99 -14.42 23.03 -0.96
N ALA A 100 -14.91 23.33 0.25
CA ALA A 100 -16.20 23.98 0.43
C ALA A 100 -16.22 25.35 -0.26
N LYS A 101 -15.17 26.15 -0.08
CA LYS A 101 -15.04 27.47 -0.70
C LYS A 101 -15.00 27.40 -2.23
N GLU A 102 -14.29 26.44 -2.81
CA GLU A 102 -14.31 26.18 -4.26
C GLU A 102 -15.69 25.77 -4.76
N SER A 103 -16.47 25.08 -3.93
CA SER A 103 -17.86 24.70 -4.20
C SER A 103 -18.85 25.85 -3.94
N GLY A 104 -18.38 27.06 -3.58
CA GLY A 104 -19.21 28.23 -3.28
C GLY A 104 -19.84 28.22 -1.88
N LEU A 105 -19.36 27.37 -0.97
CA LEU A 105 -19.84 27.23 0.41
C LEU A 105 -18.78 27.73 1.40
N GLU A 106 -19.11 28.75 2.18
CA GLU A 106 -18.27 29.17 3.28
C GLU A 106 -18.67 28.41 4.56
N ILE A 107 -17.74 27.63 5.10
CA ILE A 107 -17.92 26.87 6.34
C ILE A 107 -16.91 27.33 7.40
N ASP A 108 -17.34 27.34 8.66
CA ASP A 108 -16.43 27.62 9.77
C ASP A 108 -15.54 26.41 10.12
N TYR A 109 -14.46 26.67 10.86
CA TYR A 109 -13.50 25.63 11.27
C TYR A 109 -14.15 24.53 12.13
N ALA A 110 -15.08 24.87 13.02
CA ALA A 110 -15.74 23.89 13.89
C ALA A 110 -16.62 22.91 13.08
N THR A 111 -17.25 23.42 12.03
CA THR A 111 -18.09 22.69 11.09
C THR A 111 -17.23 21.79 10.22
N ALA A 112 -16.15 22.31 9.65
CA ALA A 112 -15.18 21.53 8.89
C ALA A 112 -14.58 20.39 9.74
N LYS A 113 -14.19 20.67 10.99
CA LYS A 113 -13.69 19.66 11.92
C LYS A 113 -14.72 18.54 12.17
N ARG A 114 -15.98 18.90 12.39
CA ARG A 114 -17.07 17.91 12.56
C ARG A 114 -17.29 17.09 11.29
N MET A 115 -17.17 17.69 10.10
CA MET A 115 -17.30 16.99 8.81
C MET A 115 -16.18 15.97 8.62
N VAL A 116 -14.93 16.35 8.92
CA VAL A 116 -13.76 15.44 8.89
C VAL A 116 -13.94 14.29 9.87
N GLU A 117 -14.32 14.58 11.13
CA GLU A 117 -14.55 13.55 12.15
C GLU A 117 -15.69 12.59 11.76
N ASN A 118 -16.79 13.12 11.24
CA ASN A 118 -17.91 12.31 10.76
C ASN A 118 -17.48 11.42 9.59
N ARG A 119 -16.75 11.96 8.61
CA ARG A 119 -16.22 11.20 7.48
C ARG A 119 -15.33 10.04 7.95
N LYS A 120 -14.42 10.28 8.90
CA LYS A 120 -13.59 9.24 9.51
C LYS A 120 -14.44 8.16 10.18
N ARG A 121 -15.49 8.54 10.90
CA ARG A 121 -16.44 7.58 11.51
C ARG A 121 -17.16 6.75 10.46
N PHE A 122 -17.67 7.36 9.40
CA PHE A 122 -18.34 6.65 8.31
C PHE A 122 -17.39 5.69 7.58
N LEU A 123 -16.16 6.10 7.29
CA LEU A 123 -15.15 5.24 6.68
C LEU A 123 -14.79 4.06 7.57
N ASN A 124 -14.67 4.27 8.89
CA ASN A 124 -14.43 3.19 9.84
C ASN A 124 -15.63 2.22 9.95
N GLN A 125 -16.87 2.72 9.83
CA GLN A 125 -18.07 1.88 9.83
C GLN A 125 -18.23 1.07 8.53
N GLN A 126 -17.77 1.60 7.39
CA GLN A 126 -17.78 0.89 6.11
C GLN A 126 -16.61 -0.07 5.93
N LYS A 127 -15.58 0.01 6.78
CA LYS A 127 -14.42 -0.88 6.70
C LYS A 127 -14.90 -2.29 7.04
N LYS A 128 -14.92 -3.18 6.03
CA LYS A 128 -15.23 -4.60 6.25
C LYS A 128 -14.26 -5.13 7.32
N PRO A 129 -14.74 -5.87 8.32
CA PRO A 129 -13.87 -6.45 9.33
C PRO A 129 -12.76 -7.23 8.65
N THR A 130 -11.54 -7.09 9.16
CA THR A 130 -10.43 -7.95 8.73
C THR A 130 -10.80 -9.42 8.99
N HIS A 131 -10.18 -10.36 8.27
CA HIS A 131 -10.41 -11.79 8.49
C HIS A 131 -10.25 -12.18 9.97
N GLU A 132 -9.27 -11.56 10.65
CA GLU A 132 -9.03 -11.74 12.07
C GLU A 132 -10.17 -11.20 12.94
N GLU A 133 -10.62 -9.96 12.73
CA GLU A 133 -11.75 -9.39 13.47
C GLU A 133 -13.05 -10.17 13.21
N TYR A 134 -13.25 -10.62 11.97
CA TYR A 134 -14.38 -11.46 11.60
C TYR A 134 -14.38 -12.80 12.35
N VAL A 135 -13.24 -13.48 12.41
CA VAL A 135 -13.10 -14.76 13.13
C VAL A 135 -13.18 -14.57 14.64
N LEU A 136 -12.48 -13.57 15.18
CA LEU A 136 -12.44 -13.33 16.61
C LEU A 136 -13.73 -12.73 17.15
N SER A 137 -14.57 -12.08 16.35
CA SER A 137 -15.91 -11.64 16.79
C SER A 137 -16.91 -12.79 16.98
N ALA A 138 -16.53 -14.04 16.72
CA ALA A 138 -17.34 -15.21 17.02
C ALA A 138 -17.59 -15.37 18.53
N SER A 139 -18.70 -16.02 18.90
CA SER A 139 -19.06 -16.26 20.29
C SER A 139 -18.38 -17.51 20.86
N THR A 140 -18.09 -18.49 20.01
CA THR A 140 -17.49 -19.77 20.40
C THR A 140 -16.36 -20.17 19.46
N LEU A 141 -15.54 -21.14 19.88
CA LEU A 141 -14.52 -21.74 19.02
C LEU A 141 -15.14 -22.38 17.77
N ALA A 142 -16.26 -23.10 17.93
CA ALA A 142 -16.92 -23.76 16.80
C ALA A 142 -17.38 -22.74 15.75
N ASP A 143 -17.98 -21.62 16.18
CA ASP A 143 -18.37 -20.53 15.29
C ASP A 143 -17.17 -19.88 14.61
N ALA A 144 -16.06 -19.71 15.35
CA ALA A 144 -14.82 -19.18 14.77
C ALA A 144 -14.27 -20.12 13.70
N SER A 145 -14.26 -21.44 13.95
CA SER A 145 -13.82 -22.45 12.99
C SER A 145 -14.69 -22.47 11.73
N LEU A 146 -16.00 -22.32 11.86
CA LEU A 146 -16.92 -22.19 10.70
C LEU A 146 -16.57 -20.96 9.87
N ARG A 147 -16.37 -19.80 10.51
CA ARG A 147 -15.96 -18.57 9.82
C ARG A 147 -14.62 -18.70 9.10
N ILE A 148 -13.65 -19.38 9.69
CA ILE A 148 -12.34 -19.63 9.04
C ILE A 148 -12.50 -20.54 7.81
N ALA A 149 -13.35 -21.57 7.90
CA ALA A 149 -13.64 -22.46 6.79
C ALA A 149 -14.34 -21.72 5.63
N ASP A 150 -15.28 -20.82 5.94
CA ASP A 150 -15.93 -19.96 4.95
C ASP A 150 -14.91 -19.02 4.27
N LEU A 151 -14.00 -18.42 5.05
CA LEU A 151 -12.91 -17.62 4.50
C LEU A 151 -11.98 -18.42 3.57
N PHE A 152 -11.67 -19.67 3.92
CA PHE A 152 -10.82 -20.54 3.11
C PHE A 152 -11.49 -20.93 1.80
N LYS A 153 -12.78 -21.25 1.84
CA LYS A 153 -13.53 -21.72 0.69
C LYS A 153 -13.97 -20.59 -0.24
N ASP A 154 -14.51 -19.51 0.31
CA ASP A 154 -15.19 -18.47 -0.46
C ASP A 154 -14.30 -17.25 -0.72
N TYR A 155 -13.34 -16.97 0.18
CA TYR A 155 -12.45 -15.80 0.10
C TYR A 155 -11.00 -16.16 -0.23
N GLN A 156 -10.72 -17.44 -0.54
CA GLN A 156 -9.43 -17.96 -1.03
C GLN A 156 -8.23 -17.52 -0.16
N ILE A 157 -8.38 -17.48 1.16
CA ILE A 157 -7.22 -17.26 2.03
C ILE A 157 -6.22 -18.41 1.86
N ASP A 158 -4.93 -18.09 1.91
CA ASP A 158 -3.89 -19.11 1.77
C ASP A 158 -3.79 -20.01 3.02
N GLU A 159 -3.08 -21.13 2.87
CA GLU A 159 -2.91 -22.11 3.94
C GLU A 159 -2.19 -21.52 5.18
N ALA A 160 -1.28 -20.57 4.97
CA ALA A 160 -0.57 -19.90 6.06
C ALA A 160 -1.51 -19.04 6.91
N GLU A 161 -2.38 -18.28 6.25
CA GLU A 161 -3.39 -17.43 6.88
C GLU A 161 -4.48 -18.28 7.55
N TYR A 162 -4.91 -19.36 6.91
CA TYR A 162 -5.82 -20.34 7.52
C TYR A 162 -5.28 -20.89 8.84
N LEU A 163 -4.00 -21.29 8.86
CA LEU A 163 -3.35 -21.80 10.07
C LEU A 163 -3.17 -20.70 11.12
N ARG A 164 -2.87 -19.46 10.69
CA ARG A 164 -2.75 -18.28 11.57
C ARG A 164 -4.07 -18.00 12.29
N LEU A 165 -5.18 -17.94 11.55
CA LEU A 165 -6.52 -17.66 12.10
C LEU A 165 -6.99 -18.77 13.05
N ASN A 166 -6.71 -20.04 12.73
CA ASN A 166 -6.99 -21.15 13.64
C ASN A 166 -6.24 -20.99 14.96
N LYS A 167 -4.92 -20.73 14.91
CA LYS A 167 -4.12 -20.50 16.13
C LYS A 167 -4.68 -19.35 16.98
N LEU A 168 -5.14 -18.27 16.35
CA LEU A 168 -5.75 -17.12 17.03
C LEU A 168 -7.08 -17.49 17.70
N ALA A 169 -7.95 -18.22 17.02
CA ALA A 169 -9.22 -18.69 17.59
C ALA A 169 -9.00 -19.60 18.80
N TYR A 170 -8.07 -20.56 18.71
CA TYR A 170 -7.71 -21.43 19.84
C TYR A 170 -7.17 -20.63 21.03
N ARG A 171 -6.32 -19.62 20.79
CA ARG A 171 -5.82 -18.74 21.85
C ARG A 171 -6.95 -17.99 22.57
N LYS A 172 -7.96 -17.52 21.83
CA LYS A 172 -9.07 -16.76 22.40
C LYS A 172 -10.04 -17.62 23.19
N PHE A 173 -10.38 -18.82 22.70
CA PHE A 173 -11.53 -19.58 23.21
C PHE A 173 -11.17 -20.85 24.02
N VAL A 174 -9.92 -21.33 23.98
CA VAL A 174 -9.56 -22.65 24.56
C VAL A 174 -8.53 -22.56 25.67
N LEU A 175 -7.63 -21.57 25.70
CA LEU A 175 -6.54 -21.56 26.67
C LEU A 175 -6.93 -20.83 27.96
N PRO A 176 -6.95 -21.50 29.14
CA PRO A 176 -6.95 -20.78 30.40
C PRO A 176 -5.61 -20.05 30.54
N THR A 177 -5.67 -18.74 30.85
CA THR A 177 -4.50 -17.96 31.29
C THR A 177 -4.00 -18.51 32.61
N VAL A 178 -3.11 -19.50 32.55
CA VAL A 178 -2.41 -19.98 33.74
C VAL A 178 -1.37 -18.92 34.14
N PRO A 179 -1.39 -18.39 35.38
CA PRO A 179 -0.40 -17.41 35.83
C PRO A 179 1.00 -18.05 35.79
N GLY A 180 1.93 -17.45 35.03
CA GLY A 180 3.32 -17.91 34.95
C GLY A 180 3.72 -18.70 33.70
N ALA A 181 2.83 -18.84 32.71
CA ALA A 181 3.23 -19.36 31.40
C ALA A 181 3.98 -18.27 30.61
N GLU A 182 5.30 -18.17 30.78
CA GLU A 182 6.14 -17.41 29.84
C GLU A 182 6.21 -18.13 28.50
N PHE A 183 5.75 -17.44 27.45
CA PHE A 183 5.82 -17.96 26.09
C PHE A 183 7.28 -18.00 25.61
N PRO A 184 7.71 -19.07 24.93
CA PRO A 184 8.95 -19.02 24.17
C PRO A 184 8.80 -17.97 23.07
N LYS A 185 9.69 -16.97 23.06
CA LYS A 185 9.77 -15.97 21.99
C LYS A 185 10.05 -16.71 20.68
N ILE A 186 9.09 -16.67 19.76
CA ILE A 186 9.25 -17.23 18.42
C ILE A 186 10.26 -16.33 17.70
N LYS A 187 11.42 -16.88 17.32
CA LYS A 187 12.29 -16.23 16.34
C LYS A 187 11.60 -16.32 15.00
N GLU A 188 11.27 -15.17 14.42
CA GLU A 188 10.88 -15.07 13.02
C GLU A 188 12.04 -15.58 12.14
N PRO A 189 11.76 -16.35 11.06
CA PRO A 189 12.77 -16.74 10.08
C PRO A 189 13.27 -15.55 9.24
#